data_AF-A0AAD5KDZ6-F1
#
_entry.id   AF-A0AAD5KDZ6-F1
#
_cell.length_a   1.000
_cell.length_b   1.000
_cell.length_c   1.000
_cell.angle_alpha   90.00
_cell.angle_beta   90.00
_cell.angle_gamma   90.00
#
_symmetry.space_group_name_H-M   'P 1'
#
loop_
_entity.id
_entity.type
_entity.pdbx_description
1 polymer ?
#
loop_
_entity_poly.entity_id
_entity_poly.type
_entity_poly.pdbx_seq_one_letter_code
_entity_poly.pdbx_strand_id
1 'polypeptide(L)'
;MMDCKKALVESNGDFEAAVDLLRKKGQKVSAARSGNATSEGQVLISVSADGTNGKLVALACETEPVSKVEDFRNLAQAVLAAAVANNPASAEELSAIKLQDGRTVAETITELTGKIGEKIVIQEYANISGEKIVSYIHSNGKMGVLVVFEGANGVDITEAGKDVAMQIAAMNPVAVDKDGVDQLQLSVKSKLLKM
;
A
#
# COMPACT_ATOMS: atom_id res chain seq x y z
N MET A 1 -14.35 -20.57 -13.32
CA MET A 1 -15.17 -21.01 -14.48
C MET A 1 -16.64 -21.26 -14.12
N MET A 2 -16.96 -21.94 -13.01
CA MET A 2 -18.36 -22.16 -12.58
C MET A 2 -19.10 -20.88 -12.17
N ASP A 3 -18.40 -19.89 -11.61
CA ASP A 3 -19.04 -18.64 -11.17
C ASP A 3 -19.59 -17.82 -12.32
N CYS A 4 -18.86 -17.67 -13.43
CA CYS A 4 -19.36 -17.01 -14.63
C CYS A 4 -20.57 -17.76 -15.21
N LYS A 5 -20.52 -19.10 -15.22
CA LYS A 5 -21.65 -19.93 -15.67
C LYS A 5 -22.88 -19.73 -14.77
N LYS A 6 -22.71 -19.75 -13.44
CA LYS A 6 -23.80 -19.54 -12.48
C LYS A 6 -24.39 -18.14 -12.63
N ALA A 7 -23.55 -17.10 -12.70
CA ALA A 7 -24.01 -15.73 -12.87
C ALA A 7 -24.82 -15.56 -14.18
N LEU A 8 -24.37 -16.15 -15.29
CA LEU A 8 -25.12 -16.14 -16.55
C LEU A 8 -26.44 -16.91 -16.45
N VAL A 9 -26.47 -18.07 -15.79
CA VAL A 9 -27.71 -18.84 -15.59
C VAL A 9 -28.69 -18.07 -14.70
N GLU A 10 -28.24 -17.52 -13.58
CA GLU A 10 -29.05 -16.71 -12.65
C GLU A 10 -29.56 -15.41 -13.30
N SER A 11 -28.82 -14.89 -14.28
CA SER A 11 -29.20 -13.71 -15.06
C SER A 11 -29.97 -14.05 -16.34
N ASN A 12 -30.39 -15.31 -16.55
CA ASN A 12 -31.07 -15.77 -17.76
C ASN A 12 -30.34 -15.41 -19.07
N GLY A 13 -29.01 -15.41 -19.05
CA GLY A 13 -28.15 -15.06 -20.18
C GLY A 13 -27.87 -13.57 -20.35
N ASP A 14 -28.43 -12.69 -19.51
CA ASP A 14 -28.09 -11.27 -19.50
C ASP A 14 -26.65 -11.06 -18.99
N PHE A 15 -25.80 -10.53 -19.86
CA PHE A 15 -24.39 -10.34 -19.57
C PHE A 15 -24.14 -9.20 -18.59
N GLU A 16 -24.87 -8.09 -18.68
CA GLU A 16 -24.70 -6.96 -17.76
C GLU A 16 -25.18 -7.34 -16.36
N ALA A 17 -26.34 -7.99 -16.27
CA ALA A 17 -26.84 -8.48 -14.99
C ALA A 17 -25.90 -9.55 -14.38
N ALA A 18 -25.28 -10.41 -15.20
CA ALA A 18 -24.30 -11.39 -14.72
C ALA A 18 -23.03 -10.72 -14.18
N VAL A 19 -22.54 -9.67 -14.83
CA VAL A 19 -21.40 -8.87 -14.34
C VAL A 19 -21.76 -8.22 -12.99
N ASP A 20 -22.96 -7.65 -12.86
CA ASP A 20 -23.43 -7.06 -11.61
C ASP A 20 -23.55 -8.08 -10.47
N LEU A 21 -24.03 -9.29 -10.77
CA LEU A 21 -24.05 -10.40 -9.80
C LEU A 21 -22.65 -10.78 -9.35
N LEU A 22 -21.68 -10.88 -10.27
CA LEU A 22 -20.29 -11.17 -9.94
C LEU A 22 -19.68 -10.06 -9.08
N ARG A 23 -19.98 -8.79 -9.37
CA ARG A 23 -19.53 -7.65 -8.55
C ARG A 23 -20.07 -7.71 -7.13
N LYS A 24 -21.38 -7.94 -6.97
CA LYS A 24 -22.01 -8.14 -5.65
C LYS A 24 -21.43 -9.34 -4.91
N LYS A 25 -21.10 -10.42 -5.63
CA LYS A 25 -20.42 -11.58 -5.04
C LYS A 25 -19.01 -11.22 -4.55
N GLY A 26 -18.25 -10.45 -5.33
CA GLY A 26 -16.93 -9.95 -4.93
C GLY A 26 -16.97 -9.12 -3.65
N GLN A 27 -17.95 -8.22 -3.53
CA GLN A 27 -18.21 -7.44 -2.30
C GLN A 27 -18.47 -8.35 -1.09
N LYS A 28 -19.27 -9.41 -1.25
CA LYS A 28 -19.52 -10.39 -0.17
C LYS A 28 -18.25 -11.14 0.23
N VAL A 29 -17.41 -11.53 -0.73
CA VAL A 29 -16.12 -12.20 -0.45
C VAL A 29 -15.19 -11.26 0.30
N SER A 30 -15.08 -10.00 -0.14
CA SER A 30 -14.28 -8.98 0.55
C SER A 30 -14.75 -8.77 1.99
N ALA A 31 -16.06 -8.59 2.20
CA ALA A 31 -16.63 -8.42 3.54
C ALA A 31 -16.36 -9.64 4.45
N ALA A 32 -16.57 -10.85 3.94
CA ALA A 32 -16.34 -12.10 4.67
C ALA A 32 -14.88 -12.32 5.07
N ARG A 33 -13.94 -11.69 4.36
CA ARG A 33 -12.50 -11.81 4.59
C ARG A 33 -11.88 -10.59 5.26
N SER A 34 -12.65 -9.56 5.58
CA SER A 34 -12.15 -8.30 6.15
C SER A 34 -11.32 -8.50 7.42
N GLY A 35 -11.64 -9.51 8.24
CA GLY A 35 -10.90 -9.89 9.44
C GLY A 35 -9.64 -10.74 9.22
N ASN A 36 -9.37 -11.19 7.99
CA ASN A 36 -8.20 -12.02 7.70
C ASN A 36 -6.90 -11.20 7.83
N ALA A 37 -5.86 -11.85 8.32
CA ALA A 37 -4.52 -11.27 8.37
C ALA A 37 -3.90 -11.22 6.96
N THR A 38 -3.15 -10.15 6.70
CA THR A 38 -2.42 -9.94 5.45
C THR A 38 -0.95 -9.69 5.80
N SER A 39 -0.09 -10.66 5.53
CA SER A 39 1.36 -10.59 5.79
C SER A 39 2.21 -10.56 4.52
N GLU A 40 1.54 -10.66 3.38
CA GLU A 40 2.14 -10.75 2.05
C GLU A 40 1.71 -9.56 1.21
N GLY A 41 2.38 -9.29 0.09
CA GLY A 41 2.05 -8.15 -0.75
C GLY A 41 3.26 -7.50 -1.39
N GLN A 42 3.09 -6.23 -1.77
CA GLN A 42 4.11 -5.42 -2.41
C GLN A 42 4.07 -3.98 -1.90
N VAL A 43 5.24 -3.44 -1.58
CA VAL A 43 5.44 -2.01 -1.34
C VAL A 43 6.00 -1.38 -2.60
N LEU A 44 5.38 -0.26 -3.01
CA LEU A 44 5.85 0.56 -4.11
C LEU A 44 6.07 1.99 -3.62
N ILE A 45 7.12 2.62 -4.14
CA ILE A 45 7.49 4.00 -3.81
C ILE A 45 7.66 4.80 -5.11
N SER A 46 7.21 6.05 -5.10
CA SER A 46 7.55 7.06 -6.09
C SER A 46 8.07 8.30 -5.38
N VAL A 47 9.19 8.84 -5.87
CA VAL A 47 9.72 10.14 -5.48
C VAL A 47 9.70 11.03 -6.73
N SER A 48 9.22 12.25 -6.61
CA SER A 48 9.15 13.22 -7.72
C SER A 48 10.54 13.51 -8.28
N ALA A 49 10.61 13.96 -9.54
CA ALA A 49 11.87 14.24 -10.21
C ALA A 49 12.72 15.33 -9.50
N ASP A 50 12.05 16.28 -8.85
CA ASP A 50 12.70 17.31 -8.02
C ASP A 50 13.11 16.80 -6.62
N GLY A 51 12.73 15.58 -6.24
CA GLY A 51 13.04 14.98 -4.95
C GLY A 51 12.23 15.50 -3.77
N THR A 52 11.18 16.30 -4.00
CA THR A 52 10.46 17.01 -2.94
C THR A 52 9.16 16.35 -2.48
N ASN A 53 8.62 15.41 -3.28
CA ASN A 53 7.37 14.72 -2.98
C ASN A 53 7.54 13.20 -3.06
N GLY A 54 7.17 12.51 -1.98
CA GLY A 54 7.26 11.06 -1.85
C GLY A 54 5.89 10.43 -1.66
N LYS A 55 5.66 9.30 -2.35
CA LYS A 55 4.47 8.46 -2.23
C LYS A 55 4.91 7.04 -1.93
N LEU A 56 4.32 6.42 -0.92
CA LEU A 56 4.49 5.00 -0.62
C LEU A 56 3.11 4.35 -0.55
N VAL A 57 2.96 3.22 -1.22
CA VAL A 57 1.76 2.37 -1.14
C VAL A 57 2.21 0.96 -0.79
N ALA A 58 1.69 0.42 0.32
CA ALA A 58 1.79 -0.99 0.65
C ALA A 58 0.46 -1.68 0.32
N LEU A 59 0.43 -2.42 -0.80
CA LEU A 59 -0.72 -3.26 -1.14
C LEU A 59 -0.48 -4.66 -0.57
N ALA A 60 -1.35 -5.12 0.30
CA ALA A 60 -1.20 -6.38 1.02
C ALA A 60 -2.23 -7.43 0.60
N CYS A 61 -1.85 -8.70 0.69
CA CYS A 61 -2.67 -9.88 0.48
C CYS A 61 -2.40 -10.96 1.54
N GLU A 62 -3.19 -12.04 1.51
CA GLU A 62 -3.06 -13.13 2.49
C GLU A 62 -1.83 -13.99 2.18
N THR A 63 -1.56 -14.32 0.90
CA THR A 63 -0.49 -15.26 0.52
C THR A 63 0.52 -14.70 -0.49
N GLU A 64 1.75 -15.23 -0.46
CA GLU A 64 2.85 -14.80 -1.33
C GLU A 64 2.60 -15.09 -2.83
N PRO A 65 2.00 -16.23 -3.24
CA PRO A 65 1.70 -16.45 -4.64
C PRO A 65 0.79 -15.37 -5.24
N VAL A 66 -0.17 -14.85 -4.47
CA VAL A 66 -1.06 -13.77 -4.90
C VAL A 66 -0.30 -12.47 -5.13
N SER A 67 0.68 -12.12 -4.30
CA SER A 67 1.45 -10.87 -4.52
C SER A 67 2.28 -10.89 -5.81
N LYS A 68 2.54 -12.09 -6.37
CA LYS A 68 3.36 -12.29 -7.58
C LYS A 68 2.54 -12.35 -8.86
N VAL A 69 1.21 -12.52 -8.80
CA VAL A 69 0.39 -12.58 -10.02
C VAL A 69 0.31 -11.22 -10.71
N GLU A 70 0.20 -11.25 -12.04
CA GLU A 70 0.21 -10.05 -12.87
C GLU A 70 -0.90 -9.06 -12.49
N ASP A 71 -2.13 -9.53 -12.30
CA ASP A 71 -3.27 -8.67 -11.92
C ASP A 71 -3.02 -7.89 -10.62
N PHE A 72 -2.40 -8.52 -9.63
CA PHE A 72 -2.07 -7.88 -8.35
C PHE A 72 -1.00 -6.80 -8.54
N ARG A 73 0.06 -7.11 -9.29
CA ARG A 73 1.15 -6.16 -9.58
C ARG A 73 0.68 -4.99 -10.42
N ASN A 74 -0.24 -5.21 -11.35
CA ASN A 74 -0.86 -4.17 -12.17
C ASN A 74 -1.75 -3.27 -11.30
N LEU A 75 -2.54 -3.85 -10.39
CA LEU A 75 -3.32 -3.07 -9.44
C LEU A 75 -2.42 -2.21 -8.54
N ALA A 76 -1.35 -2.77 -7.97
CA ALA A 76 -0.42 -2.01 -7.13
C ALA A 76 0.18 -0.81 -7.88
N GLN A 77 0.61 -1.01 -9.14
CA GLN A 77 1.12 0.07 -10.00
C GLN A 77 0.05 1.12 -10.31
N ALA A 78 -1.18 0.70 -10.63
CA ALA A 78 -2.29 1.61 -10.90
C ALA A 78 -2.63 2.46 -9.68
N VAL A 79 -2.62 1.88 -8.48
CA VAL A 79 -2.84 2.60 -7.22
C VAL A 79 -1.72 3.62 -6.96
N LEU A 80 -0.45 3.25 -7.14
CA LEU A 80 0.66 4.20 -7.00
C LEU A 80 0.56 5.32 -8.03
N ALA A 81 0.24 5.01 -9.29
CA ALA A 81 0.07 6.01 -10.34
C ALA A 81 -1.09 6.98 -10.01
N ALA A 82 -2.21 6.47 -9.49
CA ALA A 82 -3.32 7.30 -9.02
C ALA A 82 -2.89 8.22 -7.86
N ALA A 83 -2.12 7.70 -6.90
CA ALA A 83 -1.58 8.49 -5.79
C ALA A 83 -0.64 9.61 -6.27
N VAL A 84 0.22 9.33 -7.25
CA VAL A 84 1.12 10.33 -7.84
C VAL A 84 0.34 11.39 -8.61
N ALA A 85 -0.65 10.99 -9.42
CA ALA A 85 -1.40 11.90 -10.27
C ALA A 85 -2.34 12.84 -9.51
N ASN A 86 -2.90 12.39 -8.38
CA ASN A 86 -3.93 13.14 -7.65
C ASN A 86 -3.48 13.67 -6.30
N ASN A 87 -2.33 13.21 -5.79
CA ASN A 87 -1.75 13.64 -4.52
C ASN A 87 -2.74 13.58 -3.31
N PRO A 88 -3.47 12.47 -3.10
CA PRO A 88 -4.44 12.38 -2.00
C PRO A 88 -3.75 12.51 -0.64
N ALA A 89 -4.42 13.11 0.34
CA ALA A 89 -3.86 13.32 1.68
C ALA A 89 -3.89 12.04 2.52
N SER A 90 -4.77 11.08 2.20
CA SER A 90 -4.96 9.86 3.00
C SER A 90 -5.26 8.63 2.14
N ALA A 91 -5.23 7.46 2.78
CA ALA A 91 -5.58 6.19 2.15
C ALA A 91 -7.07 6.14 1.72
N GLU A 92 -7.95 6.80 2.48
CA GLU A 92 -9.37 6.92 2.19
C GLU A 92 -9.60 7.74 0.92
N GLU A 93 -8.92 8.89 0.79
CA GLU A 93 -8.97 9.71 -0.42
C GLU A 93 -8.40 8.96 -1.62
N LEU A 94 -7.26 8.26 -1.44
CA LEU A 94 -6.69 7.40 -2.47
C LEU A 94 -7.67 6.32 -2.94
N SER A 95 -8.36 5.69 -2.00
CA SER A 95 -9.33 4.63 -2.27
C SER A 95 -10.53 5.12 -3.09
N ALA A 96 -10.88 6.40 -2.99
CA ALA A 96 -11.97 7.03 -3.71
C ALA A 96 -11.60 7.50 -5.13
N ILE A 97 -10.32 7.54 -5.50
CA ILE A 97 -9.87 7.98 -6.83
C ILE A 97 -10.33 7.00 -7.90
N LYS A 98 -10.88 7.53 -9.01
CA LYS A 98 -11.20 6.77 -10.20
C LYS A 98 -9.95 6.46 -11.03
N LEU A 99 -9.83 5.20 -11.42
CA LEU A 99 -8.84 4.70 -12.38
C LEU A 99 -9.35 4.91 -13.81
N GLN A 100 -8.50 4.56 -14.79
CA GLN A 100 -8.76 4.79 -16.22
C GLN A 100 -10.04 4.11 -16.74
N ASP A 101 -10.46 3.02 -16.11
CA ASP A 101 -11.67 2.27 -16.45
C ASP A 101 -12.95 2.85 -15.80
N GLY A 102 -12.82 3.96 -15.06
CA GLY A 102 -13.92 4.67 -14.39
C GLY A 102 -14.29 4.15 -13.01
N ARG A 103 -13.71 3.01 -12.57
CA ARG A 103 -13.90 2.45 -11.23
C ARG A 103 -12.96 3.12 -10.24
N THR A 104 -13.39 3.23 -9.00
CA THR A 104 -12.53 3.67 -7.91
C THR A 104 -11.47 2.63 -7.57
N VAL A 105 -10.37 3.04 -6.93
CA VAL A 105 -9.36 2.12 -6.38
C VAL A 105 -10.01 1.06 -5.48
N ALA A 106 -10.93 1.45 -4.60
CA ALA A 106 -11.65 0.54 -3.72
C ALA A 106 -12.48 -0.52 -4.48
N GLU A 107 -13.17 -0.11 -5.55
CA GLU A 107 -13.94 -1.02 -6.40
C GLU A 107 -13.05 -2.02 -7.12
N THR A 108 -11.92 -1.56 -7.66
CA THR A 108 -10.97 -2.43 -8.36
C THR A 108 -10.31 -3.43 -7.41
N ILE A 109 -9.96 -3.02 -6.19
CA ILE A 109 -9.51 -3.94 -5.12
C ILE A 109 -10.58 -4.99 -4.82
N THR A 110 -11.83 -4.57 -4.63
CA THR A 110 -12.95 -5.46 -4.29
C THR A 110 -13.21 -6.48 -5.40
N GLU A 111 -13.13 -6.05 -6.66
CA GLU A 111 -13.28 -6.95 -7.80
C GLU A 111 -12.16 -7.98 -7.88
N LEU A 112 -10.90 -7.55 -7.67
CA LEU A 112 -9.78 -8.47 -7.67
C LEU A 112 -9.86 -9.45 -6.49
N THR A 113 -10.29 -9.02 -5.31
CA THR A 113 -10.60 -9.91 -4.18
C THR A 113 -11.70 -10.91 -4.52
N GLY A 114 -12.74 -10.50 -5.26
CA GLY A 114 -13.78 -11.42 -5.74
C GLY A 114 -13.25 -12.47 -6.73
N LYS A 115 -12.30 -12.06 -7.59
CA LYS A 115 -11.67 -12.92 -8.60
C LYS A 115 -10.66 -13.91 -8.00
N ILE A 116 -9.79 -13.44 -7.12
CA ILE A 116 -8.71 -14.22 -6.49
C ILE A 116 -9.23 -15.02 -5.30
N GLY A 117 -10.18 -14.46 -4.56
CA GLY A 117 -10.71 -15.08 -3.35
C GLY A 117 -9.80 -14.90 -2.13
N GLU A 118 -8.92 -13.90 -2.11
CA GLU A 118 -8.12 -13.49 -0.95
C GLU A 118 -8.37 -12.01 -0.63
N LYS A 119 -8.25 -11.65 0.66
CA LYS A 119 -8.25 -10.25 1.09
C LYS A 119 -7.10 -9.52 0.40
N ILE A 120 -7.43 -8.41 -0.26
CA ILE A 120 -6.47 -7.44 -0.79
C ILE A 120 -6.83 -6.09 -0.18
N VAL A 121 -5.83 -5.35 0.29
CA VAL A 121 -6.05 -4.09 1.00
C VAL A 121 -4.85 -3.15 0.82
N ILE A 122 -5.11 -1.84 0.83
CA ILE A 122 -4.06 -0.84 1.04
C ILE A 122 -3.74 -0.86 2.53
N GLN A 123 -2.63 -1.50 2.89
CA GLN A 123 -2.21 -1.65 4.28
C GLN A 123 -1.61 -0.36 4.83
N GLU A 124 -0.87 0.37 4.00
CA GLU A 124 -0.21 1.62 4.36
C GLU A 124 -0.18 2.54 3.14
N TYR A 125 -0.41 3.84 3.38
CA TYR A 125 -0.22 4.89 2.40
C TYR A 125 0.49 6.07 3.06
N ALA A 126 1.62 6.47 2.50
CA ALA A 126 2.31 7.68 2.91
C ALA A 126 2.33 8.70 1.77
N ASN A 127 1.98 9.93 2.11
CA ASN A 127 2.18 11.11 1.29
C ASN A 127 3.04 12.09 2.10
N ILE A 128 4.28 12.31 1.65
CA ILE A 128 5.20 13.23 2.32
C ILE A 128 5.75 14.26 1.34
N SER A 129 6.09 15.42 1.88
CA SER A 129 6.81 16.46 1.18
C SER A 129 8.00 16.92 2.02
N GLY A 130 9.06 17.41 1.38
CA GLY A 130 10.25 17.90 2.06
C GLY A 130 11.30 18.44 1.09
N GLU A 131 12.44 18.87 1.59
CA GLU A 131 13.51 19.43 0.75
C GLU A 131 14.16 18.37 -0.14
N LYS A 132 14.61 17.26 0.46
CA LYS A 132 15.19 16.14 -0.27
C LYS A 132 14.71 14.82 0.30
N ILE A 133 14.05 14.03 -0.52
CA ILE A 133 13.54 12.71 -0.15
C ILE A 133 14.45 11.62 -0.73
N VAL A 134 14.87 10.69 0.13
CA VAL A 134 15.52 9.44 -0.28
C VAL A 134 14.64 8.27 0.13
N SER A 135 14.53 7.29 -0.75
CA SER A 135 13.72 6.09 -0.53
C SER A 135 14.54 4.82 -0.57
N TYR A 136 14.10 3.81 0.18
CA TYR A 136 14.65 2.46 0.11
C TYR A 136 13.51 1.44 0.14
N ILE A 137 13.55 0.45 -0.74
CA ILE A 137 12.70 -0.75 -0.67
C ILE A 137 13.62 -1.92 -0.35
N HIS A 138 13.29 -2.66 0.71
CA HIS A 138 14.07 -3.83 1.08
C HIS A 138 13.95 -4.93 0.01
N SER A 139 14.95 -5.79 -0.10
CA SER A 139 15.08 -6.77 -1.20
C SER A 139 13.90 -7.74 -1.33
N ASN A 140 13.13 -7.95 -0.26
CA ASN A 140 11.92 -8.77 -0.28
C ASN A 140 10.68 -8.05 -0.84
N GLY A 141 10.75 -6.74 -1.12
CA GLY A 141 9.66 -5.93 -1.66
C GLY A 141 8.50 -5.64 -0.69
N LYS A 142 8.64 -6.00 0.60
CA LYS A 142 7.58 -5.90 1.61
C LYS A 142 7.77 -4.76 2.61
N MET A 143 8.93 -4.10 2.58
CA MET A 143 9.26 -2.97 3.45
C MET A 143 9.80 -1.83 2.60
N GLY A 144 9.23 -0.65 2.81
CA GLY A 144 9.65 0.58 2.16
C GLY A 144 9.90 1.66 3.20
N VAL A 145 10.89 2.50 2.94
CA VAL A 145 11.27 3.63 3.77
C VAL A 145 11.34 4.86 2.89
N LEU A 146 10.78 5.96 3.41
CA LEU A 146 10.94 7.31 2.89
C LEU A 146 11.59 8.16 3.97
N VAL A 147 12.65 8.88 3.63
CA VAL A 147 13.40 9.75 4.55
C VAL A 147 13.46 11.15 3.96
N VAL A 148 13.04 12.14 4.73
CA VAL A 148 13.21 13.56 4.41
C VAL A 148 14.52 14.03 5.02
N PHE A 149 15.36 14.67 4.21
CA PHE A 149 16.56 15.37 4.64
C PHE A 149 16.38 16.87 4.47
N GLU A 150 16.54 17.61 5.57
CA GLU A 150 16.59 19.06 5.59
C GLU A 150 18.05 19.54 5.42
N GLY A 151 18.23 20.70 4.77
CA GLY A 151 19.54 21.30 4.52
C GLY A 151 20.38 20.58 3.46
N ALA A 152 19.81 19.62 2.73
CA ALA A 152 20.50 18.82 1.71
C ALA A 152 20.37 19.37 0.28
N ASN A 153 19.78 20.56 0.12
CA ASN A 153 19.61 21.19 -1.19
C ASN A 153 20.97 21.46 -1.86
N GLY A 154 21.15 20.93 -3.07
CA GLY A 154 22.40 21.06 -3.83
C GLY A 154 23.54 20.14 -3.36
N VAL A 155 23.30 19.27 -2.38
CA VAL A 155 24.25 18.24 -1.92
C VAL A 155 23.80 16.88 -2.44
N ASP A 156 24.72 16.11 -3.03
CA ASP A 156 24.42 14.71 -3.36
C ASP A 156 24.49 13.85 -2.10
N ILE A 157 23.32 13.54 -1.56
CA ILE A 157 23.16 12.66 -0.39
C ILE A 157 22.68 11.26 -0.78
N THR A 158 22.79 10.87 -2.05
CA THR A 158 22.14 9.64 -2.55
C THR A 158 22.64 8.39 -1.83
N GLU A 159 23.95 8.21 -1.67
CA GLU A 159 24.52 7.05 -0.97
C GLU A 159 24.27 7.12 0.54
N ALA A 160 24.65 8.23 1.18
CA ALA A 160 24.48 8.42 2.62
C ALA A 160 23.00 8.32 3.05
N GLY A 161 22.09 8.91 2.28
CA GLY A 161 20.65 8.85 2.55
C GLY A 161 20.07 7.45 2.36
N LYS A 162 20.61 6.67 1.42
CA LYS A 162 20.24 5.26 1.24
C LYS A 162 20.73 4.41 2.42
N ASP A 163 21.94 4.64 2.92
CA ASP A 163 22.46 3.95 4.10
C ASP A 163 21.60 4.23 5.34
N VAL A 164 21.19 5.49 5.53
CA VAL A 164 20.24 5.88 6.59
C VAL A 164 18.90 5.16 6.41
N ALA A 165 18.33 5.15 5.20
CA ALA A 165 17.07 4.47 4.93
C ALA A 165 17.16 2.95 5.16
N MET A 166 18.29 2.33 4.83
CA MET A 166 18.58 0.92 5.12
C MET A 166 18.67 0.65 6.62
N GLN A 167 19.32 1.53 7.37
CA GLN A 167 19.39 1.42 8.82
C GLN A 167 18.01 1.56 9.47
N ILE A 168 17.16 2.49 9.00
CA ILE A 168 15.77 2.63 9.45
C ILE A 168 15.00 1.33 9.19
N ALA A 169 15.13 0.76 7.99
CA ALA A 169 14.49 -0.51 7.66
C ALA A 169 14.94 -1.66 8.58
N ALA A 170 16.22 -1.70 8.97
CA ALA A 170 16.77 -2.75 9.82
C ALA A 170 16.44 -2.57 11.31
N MET A 171 16.45 -1.33 11.81
CA MET A 171 16.29 -1.03 13.24
C MET A 171 14.85 -0.74 13.65
N ASN A 172 13.98 -0.38 12.69
CA ASN A 172 12.61 0.07 12.93
C ASN A 172 12.51 1.07 14.10
N PRO A 173 13.25 2.20 14.03
CA PRO A 173 13.27 3.18 15.11
C PRO A 173 11.88 3.79 15.31
N VAL A 174 11.53 4.05 16.57
CA VAL A 174 10.22 4.64 16.92
C VAL A 174 10.18 6.16 16.79
N ALA A 175 11.34 6.81 16.67
CA ALA A 175 11.48 8.26 16.54
C ALA A 175 12.81 8.62 15.87
N VAL A 176 12.90 9.84 15.33
CA VAL A 176 14.12 10.39 14.72
C VAL A 176 15.17 10.72 15.77
N ASP A 177 14.75 11.26 16.90
CA ASP A 177 15.60 11.58 18.03
C ASP A 177 14.93 11.19 19.37
N LYS A 178 15.65 11.44 20.48
CA LYS A 178 15.18 11.15 21.83
C LYS A 178 13.92 11.93 22.23
N ASP A 179 13.74 13.12 21.66
CA ASP A 179 12.67 14.05 22.03
C ASP A 179 11.36 13.67 21.32
N GLY A 180 11.45 12.97 20.18
CA GLY A 180 10.32 12.37 19.49
C GLY A 180 9.78 11.06 20.09
N VAL A 181 10.39 10.52 21.15
CA VAL A 181 9.89 9.31 21.81
C VAL A 181 8.76 9.67 22.77
N ASP A 182 7.57 9.11 22.55
CA ASP A 182 6.45 9.26 23.48
C ASP A 182 6.85 8.78 24.89
N GLN A 183 6.61 9.64 25.90
CA GLN A 183 6.91 9.35 27.30
C GLN A 183 6.22 8.08 27.80
N LEU A 184 5.07 7.71 27.23
CA LEU A 184 4.40 6.44 27.52
C LEU A 184 5.22 5.23 27.05
N GLN A 185 5.90 5.30 25.90
CA GLN A 185 6.81 4.25 25.42
C GLN A 185 8.09 4.15 26.26
N LEU A 186 8.58 5.30 26.77
CA LEU A 186 9.69 5.34 27.74
C LEU A 186 9.31 4.65 29.06
N SER A 187 8.08 4.82 29.54
CA SER A 187 7.60 4.25 30.81
C SER A 187 7.45 2.72 30.80
N VAL A 188 7.15 2.13 29.65
CA VAL A 188 7.01 0.67 29.49
C VAL A 188 8.38 -0.01 29.41
N LYS A 189 9.39 0.64 28.81
CA LYS A 189 10.79 0.16 28.80
C LYS A 189 11.55 0.47 30.10
N SER A 190 11.22 1.55 30.82
CA SER A 190 11.93 1.97 32.05
C SER A 190 11.66 1.09 33.27
N LYS A 191 10.76 0.10 33.18
CA LYS A 191 10.60 -0.92 34.23
C LYS A 191 11.74 -1.96 34.29
N LEU A 192 12.70 -1.96 33.35
CA LEU A 192 13.73 -3.00 33.25
C LEU A 192 15.18 -2.55 32.93
N LEU A 193 15.51 -1.27 33.06
CA LEU A 193 16.92 -0.86 33.20
C LEU A 193 17.12 -0.08 34.51
N LYS A 194 17.47 -0.82 35.56
CA LYS A 194 18.32 -0.29 36.63
C LYS A 194 19.75 -0.67 36.26
N MET A 195 20.58 0.33 35.98
CA MET A 195 22.03 0.22 36.21
C MET A 195 22.33 0.89 37.54
#